data_AF-A0A7J9VK59-F1
#
_entry.id   AF-A0A7J9VK59-F1
#
_cell.length_a   1.000
_cell.length_b   1.000
_cell.length_c   1.000
_cell.angle_alpha   90.00
_cell.angle_beta   90.00
_cell.angle_gamma   90.00
#
_symmetry.space_group_name_H-M   'P 1'
#
loop_
_entity.id
_entity.type
_entity.pdbx_description
1 polymer ?
#
loop_
_entity_poly.entity_id
_entity_poly.type
_entity_poly.pdbx_seq_one_letter_code
_entity_poly.pdbx_strand_id
1 'polypeptide(L)'
;MSQQAPHFRWRAIQAVLIVVAIATVIGLVIGGLATTLMSGVLPDPDTEPTRAQADGQRDAESELPEPELAETTPPTTPATPRQTKDPSTKKKNKTKVKFQLRASATSAESYERVNLSGTYSRAGGIALQVQRRENGQWTPFPATAALDGRTFSTYVELGQPGPNELRVIDPSTGDTSNTVVITIS
;
A
#
# COMPACT_ATOMS: atom_id res chain seq x y z
N MET A 1 10.77 -44.58 30.73
CA MET A 1 11.89 -43.77 30.19
C MET A 1 11.57 -43.46 28.74
N SER A 2 11.01 -42.27 28.47
CA SER A 2 10.64 -41.86 27.11
C SER A 2 11.77 -41.02 26.51
N GLN A 3 12.37 -41.53 25.45
CA GLN A 3 13.39 -40.84 24.64
C GLN A 3 12.69 -39.87 23.67
N GLN A 4 13.01 -38.58 23.75
CA GLN A 4 12.62 -37.56 22.77
C GLN A 4 13.83 -37.26 21.89
N ALA A 5 13.71 -37.49 20.57
CA ALA A 5 14.75 -37.21 19.59
C ALA A 5 14.65 -35.74 19.08
N PRO A 6 15.79 -35.07 18.76
CA PRO A 6 15.81 -33.67 18.39
C PRO A 6 15.58 -33.45 16.89
N HIS A 7 14.36 -33.06 16.50
CA HIS A 7 13.99 -32.68 15.12
C HIS A 7 14.53 -31.30 14.66
N PHE A 8 15.36 -30.64 15.45
CA PHE A 8 15.70 -29.23 15.27
C PHE A 8 16.70 -28.95 14.12
N ARG A 9 17.60 -29.91 13.81
CA ARG A 9 18.72 -29.65 12.87
C ARG A 9 18.30 -29.59 11.40
N TRP A 10 17.16 -30.16 11.04
CA TRP A 10 16.72 -30.26 9.64
C TRP A 10 16.07 -28.98 9.10
N ARG A 11 15.40 -28.20 9.96
CA ARG A 11 14.75 -26.94 9.52
C ARG A 11 15.74 -25.80 9.32
N ALA A 12 16.83 -25.79 10.09
CA ALA A 12 17.89 -24.79 9.96
C ALA A 12 18.66 -24.95 8.64
N ILE A 13 18.91 -26.19 8.20
CA ILE A 13 19.62 -26.47 6.93
C ILE A 13 18.79 -26.01 5.72
N GLN A 14 17.46 -26.21 5.75
CA GLN A 14 16.59 -25.71 4.69
C GLN A 14 16.50 -24.18 4.64
N ALA A 15 16.51 -23.51 5.80
CA ALA A 15 16.47 -22.05 5.86
C ALA A 15 17.72 -21.42 5.24
N VAL A 16 18.91 -22.00 5.45
CA VAL A 16 20.17 -21.49 4.88
C VAL A 16 20.23 -21.67 3.36
N LEU A 17 19.72 -22.79 2.82
CA LEU A 17 19.70 -23.03 1.37
C LEU A 17 18.81 -22.03 0.59
N ILE A 18 17.70 -21.59 1.19
CA ILE A 18 16.78 -20.62 0.57
C ILE A 18 17.42 -19.22 0.47
N VAL A 19 18.20 -18.80 1.48
CA VAL A 19 18.86 -17.49 1.49
C VAL A 19 19.97 -17.41 0.43
N VAL A 20 20.74 -18.48 0.22
CA VAL A 20 21.80 -18.54 -0.78
C VAL A 20 21.24 -18.46 -2.22
N ALA A 21 20.09 -19.08 -2.48
CA ALA A 21 19.46 -19.00 -3.80
C ALA A 21 18.98 -17.57 -4.14
N ILE A 22 18.43 -16.82 -3.18
CA ILE A 22 17.93 -15.45 -3.38
C ILE A 22 19.07 -14.45 -3.64
N ALA A 23 20.21 -14.59 -2.94
CA ALA A 23 21.38 -13.74 -3.15
C ALA A 23 21.97 -13.88 -4.57
N THR A 24 21.83 -15.07 -5.19
CA THR A 24 22.37 -15.35 -6.52
C THR A 24 21.57 -14.67 -7.64
N VAL A 25 20.25 -14.50 -7.45
CA VAL A 25 19.37 -13.81 -8.43
C VAL A 25 19.59 -12.29 -8.42
N ILE A 26 19.81 -11.69 -7.25
CA ILE A 26 20.01 -10.24 -7.12
C ILE A 26 21.40 -9.83 -7.66
N GLY A 27 22.43 -10.66 -7.47
CA GLY A 27 23.77 -10.39 -8.01
C GLY A 27 23.83 -10.36 -9.54
N LEU A 28 22.97 -11.12 -10.22
CA LEU A 28 23.00 -11.23 -11.69
C LEU A 28 22.25 -10.09 -12.41
N VAL A 29 21.35 -9.38 -11.70
CA VAL A 29 20.57 -8.26 -12.26
C VAL A 29 21.32 -6.92 -12.16
N ILE A 30 22.28 -6.79 -11.23
CA ILE A 30 23.07 -5.55 -11.05
C ILE A 30 24.42 -5.61 -11.80
N GLY A 31 24.93 -6.80 -12.13
CA GLY A 31 26.24 -6.97 -12.79
C GLY A 31 26.24 -6.95 -14.33
N GLY A 32 25.10 -6.66 -14.97
CA GLY A 32 24.92 -6.92 -16.41
C GLY A 32 24.36 -5.75 -17.21
N LEU A 33 25.02 -4.58 -17.20
CA LEU A 33 24.97 -3.48 -18.17
C LEU A 33 25.83 -2.34 -17.54
N ALA A 34 26.96 -1.86 -18.04
CA ALA A 34 27.30 -1.54 -19.40
C ALA A 34 28.82 -1.35 -19.52
N THR A 35 29.46 -2.09 -20.43
CA THR A 35 30.74 -1.69 -21.02
C THR A 35 30.60 -1.76 -22.53
N THR A 36 30.25 -0.64 -23.15
CA THR A 36 30.44 -0.41 -24.58
C THR A 36 31.08 0.95 -24.79
N LEU A 37 32.22 0.90 -25.47
CA LEU A 37 33.18 1.96 -25.72
C LEU A 37 32.69 2.93 -26.81
N MET A 38 32.97 4.21 -26.61
CA MET A 38 33.40 5.23 -27.58
C MET A 38 32.86 5.18 -29.03
N SER A 39 32.00 6.15 -29.34
CA SER A 39 32.07 7.03 -30.52
C SER A 39 31.17 8.22 -30.17
N GLY A 40 31.60 9.47 -30.04
CA GLY A 40 32.51 10.20 -30.92
C GLY A 40 31.70 11.21 -31.77
N VAL A 41 30.92 12.10 -31.14
CA VAL A 41 30.38 13.32 -31.78
C VAL A 41 30.41 14.45 -30.73
N LEU A 42 31.02 15.56 -31.11
CA LEU A 42 31.32 16.74 -30.30
C LEU A 42 30.06 17.56 -29.93
N PRO A 43 30.15 18.38 -28.87
CA PRO A 43 29.07 19.24 -28.36
C PRO A 43 28.96 20.57 -29.11
N ASP A 44 27.73 21.02 -29.39
CA ASP A 44 27.42 22.42 -29.72
C ASP A 44 26.85 23.14 -28.49
N PRO A 45 27.52 24.18 -27.97
CA PRO A 45 27.04 25.01 -26.88
C PRO A 45 26.40 26.30 -27.41
N ASP A 46 25.12 26.28 -27.76
CA ASP A 46 24.34 27.50 -27.91
C ASP A 46 23.14 27.50 -26.97
N THR A 47 23.29 28.36 -25.98
CA THR A 47 22.27 28.91 -25.07
C THR A 47 21.24 29.63 -25.94
N GLU A 48 19.92 29.52 -25.71
CA GLU A 48 19.17 30.49 -24.92
C GLU A 48 17.70 30.09 -24.69
N PRO A 49 17.07 30.60 -23.61
CA PRO A 49 15.69 30.31 -23.23
C PRO A 49 14.70 31.16 -24.02
N THR A 50 13.78 30.54 -24.78
CA THR A 50 12.63 31.28 -25.32
C THR A 50 11.51 31.33 -24.29
N ARG A 51 11.49 32.42 -23.52
CA ARG A 51 10.29 33.00 -22.93
C ARG A 51 9.69 33.93 -23.98
N ALA A 52 8.58 33.54 -24.61
CA ALA A 52 7.78 34.45 -25.43
C ALA A 52 6.39 34.56 -24.82
N GLN A 53 6.18 35.70 -24.15
CA GLN A 53 4.88 36.29 -23.90
C GLN A 53 4.22 36.61 -25.25
N ALA A 54 2.93 36.33 -25.37
CA ALA A 54 2.05 37.07 -26.26
C ALA A 54 0.87 37.55 -25.42
N ASP A 55 1.00 38.82 -25.02
CA ASP A 55 -0.02 39.65 -24.41
C ASP A 55 -1.19 39.80 -25.40
N GLY A 56 -2.41 39.63 -24.89
CA GLY A 56 -3.63 39.59 -25.68
C GLY A 56 -4.84 39.98 -24.84
N GLN A 57 -4.75 41.16 -24.24
CA GLN A 57 -5.83 42.10 -23.92
C GLN A 57 -7.27 41.63 -24.20
N ARG A 58 -8.06 41.44 -23.14
CA ARG A 58 -9.49 41.81 -23.11
C ARG A 58 -9.87 42.31 -21.73
N ASP A 59 -9.99 43.62 -21.68
CA ASP A 59 -11.08 44.39 -21.07
C ASP A 59 -11.56 43.99 -19.67
N ALA A 60 -11.38 44.95 -18.76
CA ALA A 60 -12.13 45.03 -17.53
C ALA A 60 -13.63 45.14 -17.85
N GLU A 61 -14.39 44.14 -17.46
CA GLU A 61 -15.82 44.30 -17.20
C GLU A 61 -16.06 43.82 -15.77
N SER A 62 -16.35 44.78 -14.90
CA SER A 62 -17.12 44.52 -13.68
C SER A 62 -18.30 43.64 -14.03
N GLU A 63 -18.57 42.60 -13.25
CA GLU A 63 -19.91 42.35 -12.72
C GLU A 63 -19.84 41.22 -11.70
N LEU A 64 -19.99 41.59 -10.44
CA LEU A 64 -20.34 40.69 -9.34
C LEU A 64 -21.77 40.19 -9.61
N PRO A 65 -22.02 38.87 -9.78
CA PRO A 65 -23.35 38.36 -9.59
C PRO A 65 -23.71 38.36 -8.10
N GLU A 66 -24.76 39.12 -7.82
CA GLU A 66 -25.54 39.29 -6.60
C GLU A 66 -25.93 37.94 -5.95
N PRO A 67 -26.05 37.84 -4.60
CA PRO A 67 -26.47 36.61 -3.94
C PRO A 67 -27.96 36.34 -4.19
N GLU A 68 -28.26 35.35 -5.03
CA GLU A 68 -29.63 34.86 -5.21
C GLU A 68 -30.07 34.05 -3.98
N LEU A 69 -30.82 34.70 -3.10
CA LEU A 69 -31.72 34.06 -2.14
C LEU A 69 -32.83 33.35 -2.93
N ALA A 70 -32.81 32.02 -2.94
CA ALA A 70 -33.98 31.21 -3.29
C ALA A 70 -34.41 30.38 -2.07
N GLU A 71 -35.57 30.74 -1.55
CA GLU A 71 -36.27 30.14 -0.43
C GLU A 71 -36.94 28.80 -0.78
N THR A 72 -36.96 27.91 0.22
CA THR A 72 -38.10 27.03 0.61
C THR A 72 -38.60 25.95 -0.36
N THR A 73 -38.31 24.69 -0.05
CA THR A 73 -39.34 23.71 0.41
C THR A 73 -38.71 22.38 0.86
N PRO A 74 -39.00 21.88 2.08
CA PRO A 74 -38.72 20.50 2.48
C PRO A 74 -39.89 19.56 2.15
N PRO A 75 -39.60 18.29 1.79
CA PRO A 75 -40.48 17.20 2.20
C PRO A 75 -39.78 16.15 3.07
N THR A 76 -40.28 16.07 4.31
CA THR A 76 -40.46 14.95 5.23
C THR A 76 -40.16 13.51 4.71
N THR A 77 -39.14 12.86 5.33
CA THR A 77 -39.13 11.56 6.09
C THR A 77 -39.88 10.34 5.48
N PRO A 78 -39.34 9.09 5.46
CA PRO A 78 -38.96 8.40 6.71
C PRO A 78 -37.88 7.29 6.73
N ALA A 79 -37.38 7.09 7.96
CA ALA A 79 -36.98 5.83 8.60
C ALA A 79 -35.68 5.13 8.20
N THR A 80 -34.66 5.33 9.06
CA THR A 80 -33.82 4.25 9.60
C THR A 80 -34.71 3.09 10.08
N PRO A 81 -34.47 1.85 9.64
CA PRO A 81 -33.74 0.88 10.46
C PRO A 81 -32.77 0.04 9.58
N ARG A 82 -31.72 -0.63 10.03
CA ARG A 82 -31.49 -1.35 11.28
C ARG A 82 -30.01 -1.76 11.28
N GLN A 83 -29.40 -1.76 12.45
CA GLN A 83 -28.20 -2.55 12.77
C GLN A 83 -28.31 -3.97 12.21
N THR A 84 -27.20 -4.55 11.73
CA THR A 84 -26.89 -6.00 11.56
C THR A 84 -25.76 -6.10 10.53
N LYS A 85 -24.58 -6.70 10.73
CA LYS A 85 -23.98 -7.54 11.77
C LYS A 85 -22.47 -7.37 11.60
N ASP A 86 -21.76 -7.08 12.68
CA ASP A 86 -20.34 -7.41 12.79
C ASP A 86 -20.13 -8.88 12.37
N PRO A 87 -19.28 -9.18 11.38
CA PRO A 87 -18.81 -10.53 11.20
C PRO A 87 -17.81 -10.82 12.32
N SER A 88 -18.33 -11.51 13.34
CA SER A 88 -17.65 -12.49 14.18
C SER A 88 -16.36 -12.02 14.88
N THR A 89 -16.56 -11.63 16.13
CA THR A 89 -15.60 -11.63 17.22
C THR A 89 -14.92 -13.00 17.38
N LYS A 90 -13.83 -13.25 16.63
CA LYS A 90 -12.80 -14.18 17.10
C LYS A 90 -12.07 -13.46 18.24
N LYS A 91 -12.33 -13.91 19.47
CA LYS A 91 -11.75 -13.43 20.74
C LYS A 91 -10.23 -13.22 20.61
N LYS A 92 -9.83 -12.03 20.18
CA LYS A 92 -8.44 -11.61 20.10
C LYS A 92 -8.02 -11.27 21.52
N ASN A 93 -7.13 -12.11 22.08
CA ASN A 93 -6.40 -11.77 23.28
C ASN A 93 -5.94 -10.30 23.12
N LYS A 94 -6.37 -9.41 24.02
CA LYS A 94 -6.06 -7.97 23.95
C LYS A 94 -4.59 -7.74 24.32
N THR A 95 -3.68 -8.37 23.60
CA THR A 95 -2.33 -7.86 23.46
C THR A 95 -2.50 -6.50 22.81
N LYS A 96 -2.10 -5.43 23.51
CA LYS A 96 -2.09 -4.07 22.96
C LYS A 96 -1.28 -4.12 21.66
N VAL A 97 -1.97 -4.21 20.53
CA VAL A 97 -1.31 -4.53 19.27
C VAL A 97 -0.56 -3.29 18.83
N LYS A 98 0.77 -3.40 18.84
CA LYS A 98 1.69 -2.31 18.50
C LYS A 98 1.69 -1.96 17.02
N PHE A 99 1.09 -2.81 16.19
CA PHE A 99 1.02 -2.71 14.74
C PHE A 99 -0.39 -3.08 14.26
N GLN A 100 -1.17 -2.08 13.85
CA GLN A 100 -2.57 -2.24 13.48
C GLN A 100 -2.79 -1.78 12.05
N LEU A 101 -3.64 -2.53 11.33
CA LEU A 101 -4.04 -2.29 9.96
C LEU A 101 -5.57 -2.28 9.86
N ARG A 102 -6.10 -1.37 9.04
CA ARG A 102 -7.50 -1.23 8.69
C ARG A 102 -7.61 -1.02 7.19
N ALA A 103 -8.72 -1.47 6.60
CA ALA A 103 -9.12 -1.16 5.25
C ALA A 103 -10.31 -0.19 5.29
N SER A 104 -10.44 0.68 4.27
CA SER A 104 -11.58 1.59 4.13
C SER A 104 -12.88 0.87 3.78
N ALA A 105 -12.78 -0.30 3.15
CA ALA A 105 -13.90 -1.15 2.76
C ALA A 105 -13.55 -2.63 2.97
N THR A 106 -14.57 -3.46 3.19
CA THR A 106 -14.45 -4.93 3.28
C THR A 106 -14.91 -5.65 1.99
N SER A 107 -15.40 -4.90 1.02
CA SER A 107 -15.80 -5.36 -0.32
C SER A 107 -15.46 -4.28 -1.34
N ALA A 108 -15.10 -4.66 -2.56
CA ALA A 108 -14.81 -3.74 -3.66
C ALA A 108 -15.02 -4.43 -5.01
N GLU A 109 -15.17 -3.65 -6.08
CA GLU A 109 -15.14 -4.17 -7.45
C GLU A 109 -13.71 -4.54 -7.86
N SER A 110 -13.59 -5.37 -8.90
CA SER A 110 -12.29 -5.70 -9.48
C SER A 110 -11.52 -4.45 -9.89
N TYR A 111 -10.28 -4.32 -9.41
CA TYR A 111 -9.39 -3.16 -9.60
C TYR A 111 -9.87 -1.83 -8.98
N GLU A 112 -10.90 -1.85 -8.14
CA GLU A 112 -11.25 -0.69 -7.34
C GLU A 112 -10.17 -0.41 -6.28
N ARG A 113 -9.91 0.87 -6.01
CA ARG A 113 -8.95 1.30 -4.98
C ARG A 113 -9.55 1.15 -3.60
N VAL A 114 -8.89 0.35 -2.77
CA VAL A 114 -9.19 0.27 -1.34
C VAL A 114 -8.04 0.89 -0.54
N ASN A 115 -8.36 1.89 0.27
CA ASN A 115 -7.38 2.54 1.13
C ASN A 115 -7.08 1.64 2.34
N LEU A 116 -5.79 1.49 2.62
CA LEU A 116 -5.27 0.82 3.80
C LEU A 116 -4.63 1.87 4.71
N SER A 117 -4.93 1.81 6.00
CA SER A 117 -4.31 2.70 6.98
C SER A 117 -4.08 2.00 8.31
N GLY A 118 -3.19 2.56 9.12
CA GLY A 118 -2.84 1.91 10.36
C GLY A 118 -1.89 2.69 11.23
N THR A 119 -1.53 2.06 12.34
CA THR A 119 -0.56 2.59 13.30
C THR A 119 0.54 1.57 13.58
N TYR A 120 1.75 2.06 13.76
CA TYR A 120 2.90 1.27 14.17
C TYR A 120 3.67 2.01 15.26
N SER A 121 4.07 1.29 16.32
CA SER A 121 4.68 1.91 17.51
C SER A 121 6.10 2.42 17.28
N ARG A 122 6.74 2.04 16.16
CA ARG A 122 8.06 2.55 15.77
C ARG A 122 7.95 3.97 15.21
N ALA A 123 9.08 4.67 15.21
CA ALA A 123 9.20 5.98 14.57
C ALA A 123 9.25 5.81 13.04
N GLY A 124 8.76 6.82 12.32
CA GLY A 124 8.64 6.88 10.86
C GLY A 124 9.96 6.84 10.09
N GLY A 125 9.86 7.08 8.79
CA GLY A 125 11.00 7.07 7.86
C GLY A 125 11.36 5.69 7.32
N ILE A 126 10.47 4.70 7.46
CA ILE A 126 10.62 3.36 6.88
C ILE A 126 9.48 3.05 5.91
N ALA A 127 9.78 2.26 4.89
CA ALA A 127 8.78 1.69 4.01
C ALA A 127 8.30 0.34 4.58
N LEU A 128 6.99 0.23 4.79
CA LEU A 128 6.31 -0.99 5.17
C LEU A 128 5.81 -1.71 3.92
N GLN A 129 5.89 -3.03 3.91
CA GLN A 129 5.52 -3.86 2.77
C GLN A 129 4.12 -4.45 2.96
N VAL A 130 3.23 -4.27 1.98
CA VAL A 130 1.95 -4.99 1.96
C VAL A 130 2.21 -6.43 1.51
N GLN A 131 1.56 -7.39 2.16
CA GLN A 131 1.57 -8.80 1.78
C GLN A 131 0.15 -9.30 1.57
N ARG A 132 0.00 -10.18 0.58
CA ARG A 132 -1.22 -10.95 0.32
C ARG A 132 -1.01 -12.40 0.77
N ARG A 133 -2.07 -13.07 1.19
CA ARG A 133 -2.02 -14.51 1.43
C ARG A 133 -2.36 -15.28 0.17
N GLU A 134 -1.46 -16.16 -0.25
CA GLU A 134 -1.59 -17.00 -1.44
C GLU A 134 -1.14 -18.42 -1.09
N ASN A 135 -1.96 -19.43 -1.41
CA ASN A 135 -1.63 -20.84 -1.16
C ASN A 135 -1.19 -21.12 0.30
N GLY A 136 -1.80 -20.41 1.26
CA GLY A 136 -1.49 -20.50 2.68
C GLY A 136 -0.23 -19.76 3.13
N GLN A 137 0.54 -19.19 2.20
CA GLN A 137 1.76 -18.42 2.45
C GLN A 137 1.52 -16.92 2.31
N TRP A 138 2.34 -16.11 2.95
CA TRP A 138 2.32 -14.65 2.76
C TRP A 138 3.34 -14.25 1.70
N THR A 139 2.87 -13.60 0.64
CA THR A 139 3.68 -13.15 -0.49
C THR A 139 3.68 -11.61 -0.57
N PRO A 140 4.76 -10.97 -1.01
CA PRO A 140 4.78 -9.54 -1.24
C PRO A 140 3.71 -9.13 -2.26
N PHE A 141 2.88 -8.16 -1.90
CA PHE A 141 1.94 -7.51 -2.82
C PHE A 141 2.60 -6.23 -3.34
N PRO A 142 2.38 -5.80 -4.60
CA PRO A 142 3.02 -4.61 -5.17
C PRO A 142 2.43 -3.29 -4.63
N ALA A 143 2.41 -3.13 -3.31
CA ALA A 143 2.08 -1.90 -2.62
C ALA A 143 2.95 -1.75 -1.36
N THR A 144 3.37 -0.51 -1.10
CA THR A 144 4.14 -0.14 0.09
C THR A 144 3.47 1.03 0.80
N ALA A 145 3.67 1.13 2.11
CA ALA A 145 3.20 2.26 2.90
C ALA A 145 4.39 2.95 3.57
N ALA A 146 4.54 4.25 3.37
CA ALA A 146 5.50 5.03 4.14
C ALA A 146 4.98 5.20 5.57
N LEU A 147 5.82 4.91 6.57
CA LEU A 147 5.52 5.23 7.96
C LEU A 147 5.88 6.69 8.22
N ASP A 148 4.86 7.50 8.51
CA ASP A 148 5.00 8.89 8.92
C ASP A 148 4.64 9.03 10.40
N GLY A 149 5.61 9.42 11.22
CA GLY A 149 5.51 9.40 12.67
C GLY A 149 5.20 8.01 13.23
N ARG A 150 3.93 7.71 13.47
CA ARG A 150 3.41 6.41 13.98
C ARG A 150 2.26 5.88 13.14
N THR A 151 1.97 6.51 12.01
CA THR A 151 0.84 6.20 11.14
C THR A 151 1.34 5.88 9.75
N PHE A 152 0.63 5.01 9.05
CA PHE A 152 0.91 4.71 7.67
C PHE A 152 -0.41 4.62 6.91
N SER A 153 -0.36 4.97 5.63
CA SER A 153 -1.47 4.85 4.71
C SER A 153 -0.95 4.45 3.33
N THR A 154 -1.75 3.69 2.59
CA THR A 154 -1.51 3.32 1.19
C THR A 154 -2.84 2.91 0.56
N TYR A 155 -2.84 2.49 -0.70
CA TYR A 155 -3.99 1.88 -1.34
C TYR A 155 -3.59 0.59 -2.06
N VAL A 156 -4.57 -0.25 -2.32
CA VAL A 156 -4.41 -1.47 -3.11
C VAL A 156 -5.52 -1.55 -4.16
N GLU A 157 -5.21 -2.17 -5.29
CA GLU A 157 -6.16 -2.50 -6.35
C GLU A 157 -6.12 -4.03 -6.52
N LEU A 158 -7.25 -4.69 -6.27
CA LEU A 158 -7.33 -6.15 -6.25
C LEU A 158 -8.17 -6.63 -7.43
N GLY A 159 -7.57 -7.44 -8.30
CA GLY A 159 -8.29 -8.04 -9.44
C GLY A 159 -8.70 -9.50 -9.23
N GLN A 160 -8.26 -10.15 -8.15
CA GLN A 160 -8.59 -11.55 -7.90
C GLN A 160 -9.95 -11.65 -7.21
N PRO A 161 -10.95 -12.33 -7.82
CA PRO A 161 -12.28 -12.45 -7.23
C PRO A 161 -12.27 -13.26 -5.93
N GLY A 162 -13.22 -12.96 -5.05
CA GLY A 162 -13.36 -13.61 -3.74
C GLY A 162 -12.51 -12.97 -2.63
N PRO A 163 -12.27 -13.69 -1.53
CA PRO A 163 -11.61 -13.13 -0.35
C PRO A 163 -10.10 -12.96 -0.59
N ASN A 164 -9.63 -11.73 -0.42
CA ASN A 164 -8.22 -11.37 -0.44
C ASN A 164 -7.77 -11.03 0.99
N GLU A 165 -6.91 -11.88 1.60
CA GLU A 165 -6.33 -11.61 2.91
C GLU A 165 -5.05 -10.78 2.76
N LEU A 166 -5.02 -9.61 3.40
CA LEU A 166 -3.88 -8.69 3.38
C LEU A 166 -3.33 -8.46 4.78
N ARG A 167 -2.03 -8.18 4.87
CA ARG A 167 -1.35 -7.65 6.06
C ARG A 167 -0.23 -6.71 5.65
N VAL A 168 0.35 -6.01 6.61
CA VAL A 168 1.56 -5.22 6.43
C VAL A 168 2.68 -5.79 7.30
N ILE A 169 3.91 -5.76 6.78
CA ILE A 169 5.13 -6.18 7.47
C ILE A 169 6.18 -5.06 7.45
N ASP A 170 6.94 -4.92 8.53
CA ASP A 170 8.22 -4.20 8.51
C ASP A 170 9.32 -5.17 8.04
N PRO A 171 9.90 -4.99 6.84
CA PRO A 171 10.89 -5.93 6.31
C PRO A 171 12.21 -5.95 7.11
N SER A 172 12.48 -4.92 7.92
CA SER A 172 13.72 -4.83 8.70
C SER A 172 13.64 -5.65 10.00
N THR A 173 12.44 -5.78 10.57
CA THR A 173 12.23 -6.39 11.89
C THR A 173 11.43 -7.70 11.81
N GLY A 174 10.64 -7.87 10.76
CA GLY A 174 9.68 -8.96 10.63
C GLY A 174 8.38 -8.75 11.43
N ASP A 175 8.19 -7.58 12.07
CA ASP A 175 6.95 -7.27 12.77
C ASP A 175 5.78 -7.19 11.77
N THR A 176 4.65 -7.80 12.11
CA THR A 176 3.46 -7.83 11.24
C THR A 176 2.23 -7.21 11.89
N SER A 177 1.38 -6.58 11.07
CA SER A 177 0.06 -6.13 11.49
C SER A 177 -0.93 -7.29 11.71
N ASN A 178 -2.14 -6.95 12.16
CA ASN A 178 -3.29 -7.85 11.96
C ASN A 178 -3.59 -8.05 10.47
N THR A 179 -4.32 -9.12 10.18
CA THR A 179 -4.89 -9.39 8.85
C THR A 179 -6.18 -8.59 8.66
N VAL A 180 -6.41 -8.13 7.43
CA VAL A 180 -7.69 -7.61 6.92
C VAL A 180 -8.12 -8.48 5.73
N VAL A 181 -9.42 -8.59 5.51
CA VAL A 181 -9.98 -9.36 4.39
C VAL A 181 -10.86 -8.43 3.57
N ILE A 182 -10.62 -8.40 2.25
CA ILE A 182 -11.41 -7.63 1.28
C ILE A 182 -11.97 -8.62 0.27
N THR A 183 -13.28 -8.62 0.06
CA THR A 183 -13.94 -9.47 -0.92
C THR A 183 -14.09 -8.72 -2.25
N ILE A 184 -13.66 -9.34 -3.35
CA ILE A 184 -13.82 -8.78 -4.69
C ILE A 184 -14.97 -9.48 -5.41
N SER A 185 -15.90 -8.68 -5.94
CA SER A 185 -17.07 -9.12 -6.71
C SER A 185 -16.82 -9.08 -8.22
#